data_AF-A0A1H6S237-F1
#
_entry.id   AF-A0A1H6S237-F1
#
_cell.length_a   1.000
_cell.length_b   1.000
_cell.length_c   1.000
_cell.angle_alpha   90.00
_cell.angle_beta   90.00
_cell.angle_gamma   90.00
#
_symmetry.space_group_name_H-M   'P 1'
#
loop_
_entity.id
_entity.type
_entity.pdbx_description
1 polymer ?
#
loop_
_entity_poly.entity_id
_entity_poly.type
_entity_poly.pdbx_seq_one_letter_code
_entity_poly.pdbx_strand_id
1 'polypeptide(L)'
;MCLNFHLNLDTMNKYTNIFPGIFMLNFFFLCFSITAFAQTEERTSVAHIGLIYPLSTNGKNAADYTNMFSLHAIAGLSKAETGVAISGISLLIKDSAKGVQISGVSNIILNSSQGVQIAGIANITRHESRGIQIAGFMNFGEEAGAVQVAGFGNVTSKSVKGLQLSGFLNRTEDVNTQISGFMNIAKNVKGVQLAGLINIADSSDYPIGLLNFVKNGEKSISLTIDETATTMASFRSGGRVLYGILGVGYNLKNDDKSLYGIEAGLGAHITVSNKFRINTEVVTQTLSDFKSGDHFKNTLRILPAFKILPQLEIFGGPSLNYVDYSKGKGDGLISHYLWKERRGEDFRGLYFGFNAGMHFIL
;
A
#
# COMPACT_ATOMS: atom_id res chain seq x y z
N MET A 1 59.17 47.30 -55.10
CA MET A 1 59.48 45.89 -55.41
C MET A 1 58.59 45.02 -54.54
N CYS A 2 57.53 44.45 -55.14
CA CYS A 2 56.73 43.26 -54.76
C CYS A 2 55.32 43.40 -55.36
N LEU A 3 55.07 42.64 -56.43
CA LEU A 3 53.75 42.38 -57.01
C LEU A 3 52.91 41.56 -56.02
N ASN A 4 51.60 41.82 -55.96
CA ASN A 4 50.62 40.73 -55.93
C ASN A 4 49.24 41.16 -56.44
N PHE A 5 48.69 40.31 -57.29
CA PHE A 5 47.44 40.43 -58.05
C PHE A 5 46.21 40.49 -57.14
N HIS A 6 45.25 41.40 -57.42
CA HIS A 6 43.89 41.34 -56.90
C HIS A 6 42.92 41.08 -58.05
N LEU A 7 42.24 39.94 -57.99
CA LEU A 7 41.28 39.48 -58.99
C LEU A 7 39.96 40.25 -58.89
N ASN A 8 39.45 40.59 -60.07
CA ASN A 8 38.29 41.43 -60.33
C ASN A 8 36.97 40.68 -60.06
N LEU A 9 36.04 41.29 -59.32
CA LEU A 9 34.81 40.66 -58.81
C LEU A 9 33.66 40.53 -59.83
N ASP A 10 33.86 40.97 -61.07
CA ASP A 10 32.77 41.07 -62.06
C ASP A 10 32.49 39.79 -62.87
N THR A 11 33.26 38.71 -62.67
CA THR A 11 33.02 37.42 -63.36
C THR A 11 32.15 36.41 -62.59
N MET A 12 31.71 36.72 -61.36
CA MET A 12 30.92 35.81 -60.51
C MET A 12 29.39 36.03 -60.53
N ASN A 13 28.87 36.88 -61.42
CA ASN A 13 27.45 37.29 -61.39
C ASN A 13 26.62 36.91 -62.63
N LYS A 14 27.09 35.98 -63.47
CA LYS A 14 26.38 35.57 -64.71
C LYS A 14 25.83 34.14 -64.73
N TYR A 15 25.95 33.34 -63.66
CA TYR A 15 25.44 31.95 -63.63
C TYR A 15 24.44 31.62 -62.51
N THR A 16 24.02 32.59 -61.70
CA THR A 16 23.19 32.35 -60.50
C THR A 16 21.67 32.52 -60.69
N ASN A 17 21.17 32.89 -61.88
CA ASN A 17 19.77 33.30 -62.07
C ASN A 17 18.85 32.35 -62.86
N ILE A 18 19.14 31.05 -62.95
CA ILE A 18 18.23 30.07 -63.61
C ILE A 18 17.83 28.88 -62.70
N PHE A 19 18.31 28.83 -61.44
CA PHE A 19 18.15 27.64 -60.59
C PHE A 19 17.33 27.74 -59.27
N PRO A 20 16.29 28.59 -59.08
CA PRO A 20 15.43 28.45 -57.89
C PRO A 20 14.21 27.52 -58.09
N GLY A 21 13.67 27.41 -59.32
CA GLY A 21 12.36 26.77 -59.55
C GLY A 21 12.37 25.24 -59.56
N ILE A 22 13.41 24.63 -60.13
CA ILE A 22 13.48 23.16 -60.30
C ILE A 22 13.85 22.46 -58.98
N PHE A 23 14.60 23.13 -58.10
CA PHE A 23 14.98 22.58 -56.79
C PHE A 23 13.80 22.61 -55.81
N MET A 24 12.96 23.65 -55.83
CA MET A 24 11.75 23.70 -55.01
C MET A 24 10.70 22.66 -55.44
N LEU A 25 10.55 22.40 -56.74
CA LEU A 25 9.56 21.43 -57.24
C LEU A 25 9.98 19.98 -56.92
N ASN A 26 11.28 19.67 -56.97
CA ASN A 26 11.80 18.35 -56.58
C ASN A 26 11.78 18.16 -55.06
N PHE A 27 12.03 19.20 -54.27
CA PHE A 27 11.90 19.10 -52.80
C PHE A 27 10.45 18.93 -52.36
N PHE A 28 9.50 19.57 -53.05
CA PHE A 28 8.07 19.40 -52.78
C PHE A 28 7.58 17.97 -53.13
N PHE A 29 8.06 17.39 -54.23
CA PHE A 29 7.78 15.99 -54.58
C PHE A 29 8.46 14.99 -53.62
N LEU A 30 9.69 15.26 -53.18
CA LEU A 30 10.40 14.40 -52.22
C LEU A 30 9.73 14.45 -50.84
N CYS A 31 9.27 15.62 -50.38
CA CYS A 31 8.49 15.73 -49.14
C CYS A 31 7.13 15.04 -49.24
N PHE A 32 6.47 15.04 -50.41
CA PHE A 32 5.23 14.29 -50.64
C PHE A 32 5.46 12.76 -50.69
N SER A 33 6.62 12.31 -51.19
CA SER A 33 7.01 10.89 -51.20
C SER A 33 7.41 10.37 -49.82
N ILE A 34 7.84 11.24 -48.90
CA ILE A 34 8.26 10.86 -47.53
C ILE A 34 7.08 10.88 -46.54
N THR A 35 5.96 11.56 -46.84
CA THR A 35 4.72 11.39 -46.05
C THR A 35 3.97 10.09 -46.34
N ALA A 36 4.46 9.27 -47.29
CA ALA A 36 3.98 7.92 -47.55
C ALA A 36 4.74 6.84 -46.75
N PHE A 37 5.34 7.19 -45.61
CA PHE A 37 5.70 6.20 -44.60
C PHE A 37 4.43 5.56 -44.04
N ALA A 38 4.01 4.45 -44.67
CA ALA A 38 3.38 3.29 -44.05
C ALA A 38 2.56 3.59 -42.78
N GLN A 39 1.45 4.31 -42.92
CA GLN A 39 0.34 4.09 -42.00
C GLN A 39 -0.21 2.71 -42.36
N THR A 40 0.28 1.67 -41.67
CA THR A 40 -0.44 0.40 -41.59
C THR A 40 -1.84 0.77 -41.14
N GLU A 41 -2.85 0.64 -42.02
CA GLU A 41 -4.24 0.97 -41.69
C GLU A 41 -4.57 0.34 -40.34
N GLU A 42 -4.83 1.18 -39.33
CA GLU A 42 -5.27 0.67 -38.05
C GLU A 42 -6.65 0.06 -38.26
N ARG A 43 -6.72 -1.26 -38.16
CA ARG A 43 -7.98 -1.97 -38.26
C ARG A 43 -8.83 -1.56 -37.07
N THR A 44 -9.90 -0.81 -37.32
CA THR A 44 -10.85 -0.39 -36.29
C THR A 44 -12.19 -1.08 -36.49
N SER A 45 -12.85 -1.47 -35.40
CA SER A 45 -14.23 -1.93 -35.43
C SER A 45 -15.06 -1.19 -34.38
N VAL A 46 -16.29 -0.84 -34.74
CA VAL A 46 -17.25 -0.27 -33.78
C VAL A 46 -17.69 -1.33 -32.77
N ALA A 47 -17.89 -2.58 -33.23
CA ALA A 47 -18.37 -3.69 -32.42
C ALA A 47 -17.64 -5.00 -32.74
N HIS A 48 -17.09 -5.65 -31.72
CA HIS A 48 -16.45 -6.95 -31.81
C HIS A 48 -17.21 -7.98 -30.98
N ILE A 49 -18.02 -8.80 -31.64
CA ILE A 49 -18.88 -9.79 -31.00
C ILE A 49 -18.37 -11.19 -31.33
N GLY A 50 -18.24 -12.07 -30.33
CA GLY A 50 -17.71 -13.41 -30.56
C GLY A 50 -18.03 -14.43 -29.48
N LEU A 51 -17.78 -15.70 -29.80
CA LEU A 51 -17.81 -16.78 -28.81
C LEU A 51 -16.43 -16.91 -28.15
N ILE A 52 -15.43 -17.18 -28.97
CA ILE A 52 -14.02 -17.36 -28.60
C ILE A 52 -13.18 -17.05 -29.84
N TYR A 53 -11.96 -16.54 -29.70
CA TYR A 53 -11.06 -16.43 -30.84
C TYR A 53 -10.83 -17.82 -31.51
N PRO A 54 -10.90 -17.94 -32.86
CA PRO A 54 -11.15 -16.90 -33.86
C PRO A 54 -12.63 -16.74 -34.28
N LEU A 55 -13.57 -17.45 -33.64
CA LEU A 55 -15.02 -17.37 -33.88
C LEU A 55 -15.62 -16.05 -33.35
N SER A 56 -15.42 -14.96 -34.10
CA SER A 56 -15.91 -13.62 -33.81
C SER A 56 -16.08 -12.78 -35.08
N THR A 57 -16.72 -11.61 -34.99
CA THR A 57 -16.90 -10.68 -36.12
C THR A 57 -15.57 -10.20 -36.75
N ASN A 58 -14.47 -10.20 -35.98
CA ASN A 58 -13.13 -9.83 -36.49
C ASN A 58 -12.29 -11.04 -36.95
N GLY A 59 -12.81 -12.27 -36.79
CA GLY A 59 -12.20 -13.50 -37.28
C GLY A 59 -10.77 -13.76 -36.77
N LYS A 60 -9.92 -14.34 -37.64
CA LYS A 60 -8.49 -14.62 -37.36
C LYS A 60 -7.65 -13.36 -37.15
N ASN A 61 -8.15 -12.21 -37.60
CA ASN A 61 -7.44 -10.94 -37.51
C ASN A 61 -7.77 -10.17 -36.24
N ALA A 62 -8.58 -10.72 -35.32
CA ALA A 62 -9.05 -10.03 -34.12
C ALA A 62 -7.93 -9.36 -33.32
N ALA A 63 -6.75 -10.00 -33.25
CA ALA A 63 -5.55 -9.49 -32.57
C ALA A 63 -4.97 -8.17 -33.16
N ASP A 64 -5.43 -7.75 -34.33
CA ASP A 64 -5.00 -6.53 -35.01
C ASP A 64 -6.05 -5.41 -34.92
N TYR A 65 -7.26 -5.71 -34.44
CA TYR A 65 -8.36 -4.75 -34.38
C TYR A 65 -8.36 -3.94 -33.08
N THR A 66 -8.61 -2.65 -33.22
CA THR A 66 -8.99 -1.74 -32.15
C THR A 66 -10.50 -1.60 -32.11
N ASN A 67 -11.13 -1.91 -30.98
CA ASN A 67 -12.59 -1.94 -30.88
C ASN A 67 -13.13 -0.86 -29.93
N MET A 68 -14.29 -0.28 -30.25
CA MET A 68 -14.99 0.62 -29.33
C MET A 68 -15.89 -0.15 -28.35
N PHE A 69 -16.53 -1.22 -28.83
CA PHE A 69 -17.34 -2.13 -28.02
C PHE A 69 -16.97 -3.57 -28.33
N SER A 70 -16.77 -4.39 -27.31
CA SER A 70 -16.46 -5.81 -27.43
C SER A 70 -17.32 -6.65 -26.50
N LEU A 71 -17.92 -7.71 -27.03
CA LEU A 71 -18.72 -8.66 -26.27
C LEU A 71 -18.38 -10.10 -26.67
N HIS A 72 -17.82 -10.86 -25.73
CA HIS A 72 -17.41 -12.24 -25.96
C HIS A 72 -18.09 -13.20 -24.98
N ALA A 73 -18.63 -14.32 -25.47
CA ALA A 73 -19.27 -15.29 -24.58
C ALA A 73 -18.26 -16.09 -23.75
N ILE A 74 -17.06 -16.38 -24.26
CA ILE A 74 -15.99 -17.10 -23.55
C ILE A 74 -14.73 -16.24 -23.45
N ALA A 75 -14.09 -15.92 -24.56
CA ALA A 75 -12.84 -15.16 -24.53
C ALA A 75 -12.69 -14.19 -25.71
N GLY A 76 -12.35 -12.94 -25.40
CA GLY A 76 -12.09 -11.89 -26.36
C GLY A 76 -10.59 -11.66 -26.57
N LEU A 77 -10.19 -11.52 -27.83
CA LEU A 77 -8.82 -11.15 -28.24
C LEU A 77 -8.87 -9.89 -29.11
N SER A 78 -8.12 -8.85 -28.75
CA SER A 78 -8.02 -7.63 -29.55
C SER A 78 -6.62 -7.00 -29.50
N LYS A 79 -6.35 -6.09 -30.43
CA LYS A 79 -5.18 -5.20 -30.33
C LYS A 79 -5.40 -4.22 -29.19
N ALA A 80 -6.48 -3.47 -29.25
CA ALA A 80 -6.82 -2.42 -28.29
C ALA A 80 -8.34 -2.27 -28.11
N GLU A 81 -8.74 -1.68 -27.00
CA GLU A 81 -10.15 -1.34 -26.69
C GLU A 81 -10.25 0.14 -26.34
N THR A 82 -11.22 0.87 -26.89
CA THR A 82 -11.39 2.31 -26.63
C THR A 82 -12.65 2.66 -25.83
N GLY A 83 -13.49 1.67 -25.54
CA GLY A 83 -14.73 1.85 -24.79
C GLY A 83 -15.04 0.71 -23.83
N VAL A 84 -16.00 -0.14 -24.16
CA VAL A 84 -16.48 -1.20 -23.25
C VAL A 84 -16.13 -2.57 -23.81
N ALA A 85 -15.43 -3.38 -23.04
CA ALA A 85 -15.14 -4.77 -23.36
C ALA A 85 -15.68 -5.70 -22.26
N ILE A 86 -16.49 -6.67 -22.64
CA ILE A 86 -17.11 -7.64 -21.74
C ILE A 86 -16.82 -9.05 -22.26
N SER A 87 -16.41 -9.95 -21.37
CA SER A 87 -16.19 -11.36 -21.71
C SER A 87 -16.67 -12.31 -20.61
N GLY A 88 -17.23 -13.46 -20.98
CA GLY A 88 -17.66 -14.47 -20.01
C GLY A 88 -16.51 -15.03 -19.15
N ILE A 89 -15.33 -15.26 -19.75
CA ILE A 89 -14.14 -15.78 -19.03
C ILE A 89 -13.00 -14.78 -19.06
N SER A 90 -12.49 -14.42 -20.25
CA SER A 90 -11.24 -13.65 -20.33
C SER A 90 -11.22 -12.60 -21.44
N LEU A 91 -10.56 -11.48 -21.18
CA LEU A 91 -10.17 -10.49 -22.17
C LEU A 91 -8.64 -10.47 -22.29
N LEU A 92 -8.13 -10.65 -23.50
CA LEU A 92 -6.71 -10.49 -23.83
C LEU A 92 -6.56 -9.32 -24.82
N ILE A 93 -5.98 -8.23 -24.34
CA ILE A 93 -5.76 -7.00 -25.10
C ILE A 93 -4.25 -6.83 -25.29
N LYS A 94 -3.78 -6.94 -26.54
CA LYS A 94 -2.34 -7.02 -26.85
C LYS A 94 -1.60 -5.69 -26.69
N ASP A 95 -2.32 -4.58 -26.71
CA ASP A 95 -1.77 -3.26 -26.48
C ASP A 95 -2.55 -2.59 -25.34
N SER A 96 -3.41 -1.62 -25.64
CA SER A 96 -3.99 -0.74 -24.64
C SER A 96 -5.51 -0.83 -24.54
N ALA A 97 -6.05 -0.58 -23.34
CA ALA A 97 -7.49 -0.51 -23.11
C ALA A 97 -7.87 0.84 -22.51
N LYS A 98 -8.95 1.44 -23.01
CA LYS A 98 -9.59 2.62 -22.42
C LYS A 98 -11.06 2.31 -22.16
N GLY A 99 -11.59 2.84 -21.06
CA GLY A 99 -12.99 2.67 -20.67
C GLY A 99 -13.18 1.54 -19.66
N VAL A 100 -14.11 0.61 -19.92
CA VAL A 100 -14.52 -0.43 -18.97
C VAL A 100 -14.20 -1.82 -19.51
N GLN A 101 -13.49 -2.62 -18.73
CA GLN A 101 -13.16 -4.02 -19.05
C GLN A 101 -13.72 -4.93 -17.97
N ILE A 102 -14.60 -5.87 -18.35
CA ILE A 102 -15.24 -6.80 -17.43
C ILE A 102 -15.04 -8.22 -17.93
N SER A 103 -14.52 -9.10 -17.07
CA SER A 103 -14.37 -10.52 -17.36
C SER A 103 -14.74 -11.41 -16.16
N GLY A 104 -15.25 -12.61 -16.42
CA GLY A 104 -15.57 -13.56 -15.36
C GLY A 104 -14.33 -14.08 -14.62
N VAL A 105 -13.19 -14.18 -15.30
CA VAL A 105 -11.93 -14.69 -14.73
C VAL A 105 -10.83 -13.66 -14.82
N SER A 106 -10.44 -13.20 -16.02
CA SER A 106 -9.26 -12.34 -16.15
C SER A 106 -9.31 -11.29 -17.25
N ASN A 107 -8.81 -10.09 -16.91
CA ASN A 107 -8.43 -9.07 -17.88
C ASN A 107 -6.90 -9.07 -17.98
N ILE A 108 -6.36 -9.30 -19.18
CA ILE A 108 -4.93 -9.29 -19.47
C ILE A 108 -4.65 -8.21 -20.51
N ILE A 109 -3.97 -7.15 -20.10
CA ILE A 109 -3.61 -6.00 -20.92
C ILE A 109 -2.09 -5.92 -20.99
N LEU A 110 -1.53 -6.19 -22.16
CA LEU A 110 -0.08 -6.35 -22.34
C LEU A 110 0.69 -5.03 -22.38
N ASN A 111 -0.01 -3.89 -22.50
CA ASN A 111 0.59 -2.57 -22.34
C ASN A 111 -0.05 -1.81 -21.18
N SER A 112 -0.96 -0.87 -21.47
CA SER A 112 -1.48 0.08 -20.50
C SER A 112 -3.00 0.16 -20.54
N SER A 113 -3.62 0.51 -19.41
CA SER A 113 -5.06 0.67 -19.32
C SER A 113 -5.43 2.03 -18.73
N GLN A 114 -6.58 2.56 -19.14
CA GLN A 114 -7.15 3.78 -18.58
C GLN A 114 -8.65 3.60 -18.37
N GLY A 115 -9.09 3.55 -17.11
CA GLY A 115 -10.50 3.38 -16.75
C GLY A 115 -10.72 2.34 -15.67
N VAL A 116 -11.68 1.45 -15.88
CA VAL A 116 -12.14 0.48 -14.88
C VAL A 116 -11.93 -0.94 -15.38
N GLN A 117 -11.19 -1.76 -14.61
CA GLN A 117 -11.04 -3.19 -14.86
C GLN A 117 -11.70 -3.98 -13.74
N ILE A 118 -12.59 -4.91 -14.10
CA ILE A 118 -13.27 -5.81 -13.16
C ILE A 118 -13.07 -7.24 -13.63
N ALA A 119 -12.52 -8.09 -12.76
CA ALA A 119 -12.31 -9.50 -13.04
C ALA A 119 -12.71 -10.36 -11.84
N GLY A 120 -13.31 -11.53 -12.08
CA GLY A 120 -13.64 -12.45 -10.99
C GLY A 120 -12.40 -13.03 -10.30
N ILE A 121 -11.27 -13.17 -11.00
CA ILE A 121 -10.01 -13.67 -10.40
C ILE A 121 -8.91 -12.62 -10.49
N ALA A 122 -8.52 -12.17 -11.70
CA ALA A 122 -7.32 -11.36 -11.85
C ALA A 122 -7.39 -10.25 -12.91
N ASN A 123 -6.89 -9.07 -12.56
CA ASN A 123 -6.49 -8.06 -13.56
C ASN A 123 -4.96 -8.03 -13.68
N ILE A 124 -4.45 -8.14 -14.90
CA ILE A 124 -3.03 -8.09 -15.21
C ILE A 124 -2.82 -6.96 -16.21
N THR A 125 -2.08 -5.92 -15.82
CA THR A 125 -1.69 -4.82 -16.71
C THR A 125 -0.18 -4.67 -16.66
N ARG A 126 0.51 -4.94 -17.77
CA ARG A 126 1.98 -5.06 -17.77
C ARG A 126 2.68 -3.77 -17.34
N HIS A 127 2.26 -2.63 -17.87
CA HIS A 127 2.90 -1.34 -17.62
C HIS A 127 2.09 -0.48 -16.67
N GLU A 128 1.16 0.34 -17.19
CA GLU A 128 0.43 1.31 -16.36
C GLU A 128 -1.07 1.05 -16.36
N SER A 129 -1.67 1.00 -15.18
CA SER A 129 -3.12 0.98 -15.01
C SER A 129 -3.63 2.29 -14.42
N ARG A 130 -4.09 3.22 -15.25
CA ARG A 130 -4.64 4.52 -14.83
C ARG A 130 -6.13 4.39 -14.54
N GLY A 131 -6.48 4.07 -13.29
CA GLY A 131 -7.87 4.12 -12.85
C GLY A 131 -8.15 3.18 -11.69
N ILE A 132 -9.19 2.37 -11.83
CA ILE A 132 -9.69 1.45 -10.80
C ILE A 132 -9.52 0.01 -11.28
N GLN A 133 -8.90 -0.84 -10.48
CA GLN A 133 -8.85 -2.28 -10.70
C GLN A 133 -9.52 -3.02 -9.55
N ILE A 134 -10.47 -3.90 -9.87
CA ILE A 134 -11.18 -4.74 -8.91
C ILE A 134 -11.05 -6.19 -9.35
N ALA A 135 -10.50 -7.02 -8.48
CA ALA A 135 -10.32 -8.44 -8.72
C ALA A 135 -10.83 -9.27 -7.53
N GLY A 136 -11.50 -10.39 -7.79
CA GLY A 136 -11.89 -11.30 -6.71
C GLY A 136 -10.69 -11.95 -6.00
N PHE A 137 -9.55 -12.12 -6.69
CA PHE A 137 -8.34 -12.67 -6.08
C PHE A 137 -7.15 -11.70 -6.13
N MET A 138 -6.69 -11.26 -7.30
CA MET A 138 -5.47 -10.44 -7.38
C MET A 138 -5.41 -9.39 -8.48
N ASN A 139 -4.71 -8.28 -8.24
CA ASN A 139 -4.29 -7.34 -9.29
C ASN A 139 -2.76 -7.37 -9.41
N PHE A 140 -2.25 -7.37 -10.65
CA PHE A 140 -0.82 -7.39 -10.95
C PHE A 140 -0.43 -6.35 -12.01
N GLY A 141 0.68 -5.64 -11.81
CA GLY A 141 1.27 -4.74 -12.80
C GLY A 141 2.54 -4.04 -12.37
N GLU A 142 3.06 -3.13 -13.19
CA GLU A 142 4.20 -2.27 -12.82
C GLU A 142 3.76 -1.00 -12.10
N GLU A 143 2.75 -0.32 -12.62
CA GLU A 143 2.20 0.91 -12.06
C GLU A 143 0.67 0.86 -11.98
N ALA A 144 0.12 1.38 -10.89
CA ALA A 144 -1.31 1.49 -10.69
C ALA A 144 -1.73 2.91 -10.30
N GLY A 145 -2.94 3.26 -10.74
CA GLY A 145 -3.51 4.59 -10.62
C GLY A 145 -4.14 4.84 -9.27
N ALA A 146 -5.44 5.12 -9.29
CA ALA A 146 -6.16 5.64 -8.13
C ALA A 146 -6.48 4.55 -7.11
N VAL A 147 -7.00 3.40 -7.54
CA VAL A 147 -7.49 2.36 -6.62
C VAL A 147 -7.23 0.97 -7.16
N GLN A 148 -6.67 0.09 -6.33
CA GLN A 148 -6.63 -1.35 -6.56
C GLN A 148 -7.30 -2.09 -5.39
N VAL A 149 -8.27 -2.94 -5.71
CA VAL A 149 -8.99 -3.78 -4.74
C VAL A 149 -8.89 -5.24 -5.16
N ALA A 150 -8.45 -6.10 -4.25
CA ALA A 150 -8.31 -7.54 -4.48
C ALA A 150 -8.78 -8.35 -3.27
N GLY A 151 -9.48 -9.47 -3.47
CA GLY A 151 -9.87 -10.33 -2.35
C GLY A 151 -8.67 -10.93 -1.60
N PHE A 152 -7.60 -11.31 -2.32
CA PHE A 152 -6.36 -11.83 -1.72
C PHE A 152 -5.24 -10.80 -1.71
N GLY A 153 -4.82 -10.29 -2.88
CA GLY A 153 -3.70 -9.35 -2.88
C GLY A 153 -3.44 -8.51 -4.13
N ASN A 154 -2.82 -7.36 -3.92
CA ASN A 154 -2.36 -6.47 -4.99
C ASN A 154 -0.82 -6.46 -5.03
N VAL A 155 -0.25 -6.67 -6.21
CA VAL A 155 1.20 -6.66 -6.42
C VAL A 155 1.53 -5.69 -7.54
N THR A 156 2.28 -4.63 -7.22
CA THR A 156 2.65 -3.58 -8.17
C THR A 156 4.13 -3.27 -8.05
N SER A 157 4.94 -3.57 -9.06
CA SER A 157 6.41 -3.59 -8.91
C SER A 157 7.07 -2.22 -8.78
N LYS A 158 6.40 -1.11 -9.13
CA LYS A 158 6.92 0.25 -8.99
C LYS A 158 6.06 1.07 -8.04
N SER A 159 4.92 1.59 -8.51
CA SER A 159 4.16 2.56 -7.72
C SER A 159 2.65 2.44 -7.85
N VAL A 160 1.97 2.81 -6.77
CA VAL A 160 0.53 3.03 -6.72
C VAL A 160 0.24 4.47 -6.27
N LYS A 161 -0.41 5.26 -7.14
CA LYS A 161 -0.64 6.69 -6.88
C LYS A 161 -1.68 6.94 -5.78
N GLY A 162 -2.58 5.99 -5.53
CA GLY A 162 -3.64 6.09 -4.52
C GLY A 162 -3.65 4.93 -3.51
N LEU A 163 -4.75 4.17 -3.50
CA LEU A 163 -5.07 3.16 -2.49
C LEU A 163 -4.87 1.74 -3.02
N GLN A 164 -4.16 0.90 -2.25
CA GLN A 164 -4.20 -0.56 -2.38
C GLN A 164 -4.98 -1.16 -1.21
N LEU A 165 -6.04 -1.91 -1.51
CA LEU A 165 -6.87 -2.62 -0.54
C LEU A 165 -6.90 -4.11 -0.86
N SER A 166 -6.59 -4.96 0.11
CA SER A 166 -6.72 -6.41 -0.05
C SER A 166 -7.13 -7.16 1.22
N GLY A 167 -7.60 -8.39 1.07
CA GLY A 167 -7.89 -9.25 2.22
C GLY A 167 -6.63 -9.77 2.92
N PHE A 168 -5.52 -9.98 2.18
CA PHE A 168 -4.33 -10.63 2.73
C PHE A 168 -3.05 -9.83 2.54
N LEU A 169 -2.65 -9.53 1.29
CA LEU A 169 -1.32 -8.95 0.99
C LEU A 169 -1.40 -7.75 0.06
N ASN A 170 -0.68 -6.67 0.35
CA ASN A 170 -0.32 -5.65 -0.64
C ASN A 170 1.19 -5.52 -0.75
N ARG A 171 1.71 -5.40 -1.98
CA ARG A 171 3.14 -5.19 -2.24
C ARG A 171 3.36 -4.13 -3.31
N THR A 172 4.19 -3.13 -2.99
CA THR A 172 4.70 -2.17 -3.98
C THR A 172 6.00 -1.49 -3.55
N GLU A 173 6.59 -0.59 -4.34
CA GLU A 173 7.71 0.24 -3.86
C GLU A 173 7.19 1.54 -3.29
N ASP A 174 6.39 2.29 -4.05
CA ASP A 174 5.85 3.58 -3.62
C ASP A 174 4.32 3.58 -3.60
N VAL A 175 3.73 4.02 -2.49
CA VAL A 175 2.27 4.07 -2.34
C VAL A 175 1.80 5.19 -1.44
N ASN A 176 0.60 5.70 -1.70
CA ASN A 176 -0.05 6.62 -0.77
C ASN A 176 -0.60 5.85 0.44
N THR A 177 -1.55 4.94 0.23
CA THR A 177 -2.19 4.17 1.32
C THR A 177 -2.27 2.69 0.97
N GLN A 178 -1.94 1.83 1.94
CA GLN A 178 -2.10 0.37 1.85
C GLN A 178 -2.94 -0.15 3.02
N ILE A 179 -3.90 -1.02 2.71
CA ILE A 179 -4.78 -1.65 3.70
C ILE A 179 -4.89 -3.14 3.38
N SER A 180 -4.47 -3.99 4.31
CA SER A 180 -4.61 -5.45 4.19
C SER A 180 -5.03 -6.11 5.50
N GLY A 181 -5.64 -7.29 5.40
CA GLY A 181 -5.98 -8.07 6.59
C GLY A 181 -4.77 -8.70 7.28
N PHE A 182 -3.67 -8.98 6.55
CA PHE A 182 -2.52 -9.68 7.10
C PHE A 182 -1.21 -8.89 6.99
N MET A 183 -0.79 -8.52 5.76
CA MET A 183 0.52 -7.95 5.52
C MET A 183 0.57 -6.87 4.43
N ASN A 184 1.28 -5.78 4.69
CA ASN A 184 1.69 -4.81 3.66
C ASN A 184 3.21 -4.73 3.53
N ILE A 185 3.69 -4.62 2.30
CA ILE A 185 5.10 -4.43 1.96
C ILE A 185 5.23 -3.23 1.01
N ALA A 186 6.03 -2.25 1.42
CA ALA A 186 6.38 -1.07 0.62
C ALA A 186 7.87 -0.73 0.76
N LYS A 187 8.41 0.14 -0.10
CA LYS A 187 9.62 0.91 0.24
C LYS A 187 9.18 2.22 0.93
N ASN A 188 8.36 3.02 0.27
CA ASN A 188 7.88 4.30 0.77
C ASN A 188 6.35 4.34 0.83
N VAL A 189 5.82 4.64 2.01
CA VAL A 189 4.39 4.92 2.22
C VAL A 189 4.22 6.38 2.64
N LYS A 190 3.46 7.14 1.85
CA LYS A 190 3.22 8.57 2.11
C LYS A 190 2.11 8.82 3.15
N GLY A 191 1.12 7.93 3.19
CA GLY A 191 -0.04 7.99 4.06
C GLY A 191 -0.05 6.84 5.07
N VAL A 192 -1.19 6.14 5.17
CA VAL A 192 -1.42 5.07 6.15
C VAL A 192 -1.04 3.71 5.58
N GLN A 193 -0.39 2.88 6.41
CA GLN A 193 -0.08 1.48 6.10
C GLN A 193 -0.75 0.58 7.15
N LEU A 194 -1.98 0.11 6.89
CA LEU A 194 -2.76 -0.69 7.83
C LEU A 194 -2.71 -2.18 7.48
N ALA A 195 -2.17 -3.00 8.38
CA ALA A 195 -2.18 -4.46 8.29
C ALA A 195 -2.69 -5.04 9.61
N GLY A 196 -3.43 -6.14 9.56
CA GLY A 196 -3.85 -6.84 10.79
C GLY A 196 -2.68 -7.36 11.61
N LEU A 197 -1.56 -7.74 10.97
CA LEU A 197 -0.39 -8.27 11.66
C LEU A 197 0.91 -7.53 11.33
N ILE A 198 1.31 -7.46 10.05
CA ILE A 198 2.68 -7.07 9.69
C ILE A 198 2.71 -5.94 8.66
N ASN A 199 3.42 -4.86 8.97
CA ASN A 199 3.83 -3.87 7.97
C ASN A 199 5.35 -3.89 7.79
N ILE A 200 5.81 -3.84 6.55
CA ILE A 200 7.24 -3.74 6.21
C ILE A 200 7.41 -2.52 5.29
N ALA A 201 8.32 -1.62 5.65
CA ALA A 201 8.63 -0.43 4.86
C ALA A 201 10.08 0.04 5.06
N ASP A 202 10.62 0.78 4.10
CA ASP A 202 11.83 1.57 4.34
C ASP A 202 11.45 2.88 5.04
N SER A 203 10.34 3.50 4.63
CA SER A 203 9.77 4.71 5.21
C SER A 203 8.24 4.64 5.29
N SER A 204 7.68 4.79 6.50
CA SER A 204 6.25 4.88 6.77
C SER A 204 6.05 5.54 8.14
N ASP A 205 5.30 6.65 8.20
CA ASP A 205 5.07 7.38 9.45
C ASP A 205 3.89 6.83 10.25
N TYR A 206 2.90 6.30 9.54
CA TYR A 206 1.64 5.82 10.08
C TYR A 206 1.41 4.32 9.80
N PRO A 207 2.36 3.42 10.17
CA PRO A 207 2.11 1.99 10.09
C PRO A 207 1.22 1.55 11.26
N ILE A 208 0.12 0.89 10.94
CA ILE A 208 -0.85 0.35 11.90
C ILE A 208 -0.85 -1.16 11.71
N GLY A 209 -0.26 -1.87 12.67
CA GLY A 209 -0.16 -3.33 12.69
C GLY A 209 0.49 -3.78 13.99
N LEU A 210 0.38 -5.05 14.32
CA LEU A 210 0.98 -5.60 15.54
C LEU A 210 2.51 -5.47 15.50
N LEU A 211 3.11 -5.76 14.34
CA LEU A 211 4.54 -5.66 14.08
C LEU A 211 4.80 -4.78 12.86
N ASN A 212 5.53 -3.68 13.05
CA ASN A 212 5.82 -2.72 11.99
C ASN A 212 7.32 -2.58 11.81
N PHE A 213 7.88 -3.20 10.78
CA PHE A 213 9.29 -3.16 10.46
C PHE A 213 9.56 -2.02 9.48
N VAL A 214 9.78 -0.82 10.03
CA VAL A 214 10.18 0.37 9.26
C VAL A 214 11.69 0.59 9.41
N LYS A 215 12.44 0.72 8.30
CA LYS A 215 13.90 0.95 8.37
C LYS A 215 14.24 2.31 8.98
N ASN A 216 13.59 3.38 8.50
CA ASN A 216 13.79 4.75 8.99
C ASN A 216 12.90 5.09 10.21
N GLY A 217 12.34 4.07 10.86
CA GLY A 217 11.52 4.19 12.06
C GLY A 217 12.30 3.87 13.33
N GLU A 218 11.58 3.71 14.45
CA GLU A 218 12.17 3.38 15.75
C GLU A 218 11.79 1.95 16.16
N LYS A 219 12.74 1.22 16.76
CA LYS A 219 12.49 -0.05 17.43
C LYS A 219 13.03 0.06 18.85
N SER A 220 12.31 -0.47 19.83
CA SER A 220 12.78 -0.48 21.21
C SER A 220 12.32 -1.70 21.98
N ILE A 221 13.14 -2.10 22.95
CA ILE A 221 12.79 -3.07 23.98
C ILE A 221 12.48 -2.29 25.25
N SER A 222 11.38 -2.61 25.91
CA SER A 222 10.92 -1.82 27.04
C SER A 222 10.65 -2.69 28.24
N LEU A 223 11.03 -2.21 29.41
CA LEU A 223 10.69 -2.80 30.69
C LEU A 223 9.73 -1.85 31.41
N THR A 224 8.53 -2.32 31.73
CA THR A 224 7.48 -1.51 32.35
C THR A 224 6.99 -2.18 33.63
N ILE A 225 6.59 -1.38 34.61
CA ILE A 225 5.85 -1.83 35.79
C ILE A 225 4.60 -0.97 35.98
N ASP A 226 3.49 -1.60 36.35
CA ASP A 226 2.21 -0.92 36.62
C ASP A 226 1.84 -0.93 38.11
N GLU A 227 0.74 -0.27 38.45
CA GLU A 227 0.19 -0.19 39.82
C GLU A 227 -0.18 -1.56 40.44
N THR A 228 -0.36 -2.61 39.62
CA THR A 228 -0.63 -3.98 40.07
C THR A 228 0.65 -4.78 40.31
N ALA A 229 1.82 -4.15 40.17
CA ALA A 229 3.14 -4.78 40.13
C ALA A 229 3.28 -5.80 38.99
N THR A 230 2.55 -5.62 37.90
CA THR A 230 2.80 -6.38 36.67
C THR A 230 3.99 -5.77 35.96
N THR A 231 5.03 -6.58 35.77
CA THR A 231 6.22 -6.21 35.00
C THR A 231 6.13 -6.79 33.59
N MET A 232 6.29 -5.95 32.57
CA MET A 232 6.27 -6.36 31.16
C MET A 232 7.59 -6.08 30.48
N ALA A 233 8.05 -7.03 29.66
CA ALA A 233 9.05 -6.85 28.63
C ALA A 233 8.34 -6.77 27.28
N SER A 234 8.35 -5.59 26.65
CA SER A 234 7.63 -5.33 25.40
C SER A 234 8.56 -4.86 24.30
N PHE A 235 8.38 -5.40 23.10
CA PHE A 235 8.95 -4.91 21.86
C PHE A 235 8.02 -3.87 21.24
N ARG A 236 8.56 -2.69 20.95
CA ARG A 236 7.89 -1.62 20.21
C ARG A 236 8.58 -1.46 18.86
N SER A 237 7.80 -1.42 17.79
CA SER A 237 8.35 -1.27 16.43
C SER A 237 7.38 -0.50 15.56
N GLY A 238 7.89 0.51 14.86
CA GLY A 238 7.05 1.40 14.07
C GLY A 238 7.79 2.46 13.28
N GLY A 239 6.99 3.40 12.78
CA GLY A 239 7.45 4.59 12.09
C GLY A 239 7.91 5.68 13.05
N ARG A 240 7.99 6.91 12.55
CA ARG A 240 8.34 8.09 13.37
C ARG A 240 7.20 8.53 14.28
N VAL A 241 5.95 8.23 13.90
CA VAL A 241 4.75 8.64 14.65
C VAL A 241 4.07 7.43 15.28
N LEU A 242 3.61 6.46 14.48
CA LEU A 242 2.88 5.30 15.00
C LEU A 242 3.75 4.05 15.12
N TYR A 243 3.46 3.24 16.13
CA TYR A 243 4.14 1.97 16.37
C TYR A 243 3.21 0.91 16.95
N GLY A 244 3.61 -0.35 16.76
CA GLY A 244 2.98 -1.53 17.35
C GLY A 244 3.71 -1.96 18.60
N ILE A 245 3.01 -2.62 19.51
CA ILE A 245 3.50 -3.10 20.80
C ILE A 245 3.15 -4.58 20.92
N LEU A 246 4.14 -5.40 21.26
CA LEU A 246 3.95 -6.80 21.63
C LEU A 246 4.86 -7.11 22.82
N GLY A 247 4.32 -7.69 23.88
CA GLY A 247 5.08 -7.95 25.09
C GLY A 247 4.63 -9.15 25.88
N VAL A 248 5.48 -9.59 26.79
CA VAL A 248 5.23 -10.65 27.75
C VAL A 248 5.66 -10.19 29.13
N GLY A 249 5.07 -10.75 30.17
CA GLY A 249 5.40 -10.31 31.52
C GLY A 249 4.87 -11.21 32.62
N TYR A 250 4.96 -10.70 33.83
CA TYR A 250 4.63 -11.43 35.05
C TYR A 250 4.14 -10.48 36.14
N ASN A 251 3.14 -10.92 36.92
CA ASN A 251 2.66 -10.17 38.07
C ASN A 251 3.40 -10.55 39.35
N LEU A 252 4.06 -9.57 40.00
CA LEU A 252 4.90 -9.78 41.18
C LEU A 252 4.14 -9.74 42.51
N LYS A 253 2.83 -9.47 42.51
CA LYS A 253 2.05 -9.24 43.75
C LYS A 253 1.41 -10.50 44.33
N ASN A 254 1.23 -11.56 43.54
CA ASN A 254 0.54 -12.78 43.96
C ASN A 254 1.53 -13.92 44.26
N ASP A 255 1.83 -14.14 45.55
CA ASP A 255 2.72 -15.23 46.00
C ASP A 255 2.14 -16.65 45.74
N ASP A 256 0.81 -16.80 45.68
CA ASP A 256 0.16 -18.12 45.56
C ASP A 256 -0.22 -18.52 44.12
N LYS A 257 -0.18 -17.58 43.16
CA LYS A 257 -0.54 -17.82 41.75
C LYS A 257 0.31 -16.99 40.79
N SER A 258 1.28 -17.63 40.16
CA SER A 258 2.05 -17.08 39.03
C SER A 258 1.15 -16.67 37.87
N LEU A 259 0.93 -15.37 37.69
CA LEU A 259 0.18 -14.82 36.56
C LEU A 259 1.15 -14.35 35.47
N TYR A 260 1.14 -15.05 34.34
CA TYR A 260 1.88 -14.68 33.13
C TYR A 260 1.06 -13.71 32.30
N GLY A 261 1.70 -12.68 31.76
CA GLY A 261 1.09 -11.63 30.96
C GLY A 261 1.49 -11.69 29.50
N ILE A 262 0.54 -11.41 28.61
CA ILE A 262 0.78 -11.05 27.21
C ILE A 262 0.16 -9.68 26.96
N GLU A 263 0.87 -8.79 26.27
CA GLU A 263 0.40 -7.45 25.87
C GLU A 263 0.50 -7.30 24.35
N ALA A 264 -0.54 -6.70 23.76
CA ALA A 264 -0.55 -6.27 22.37
C ALA A 264 -1.21 -4.88 22.28
N GLY A 265 -0.73 -4.02 21.39
CA GLY A 265 -1.33 -2.70 21.25
C GLY A 265 -0.69 -1.79 20.21
N LEU A 266 -1.13 -0.54 20.24
CA LEU A 266 -0.69 0.52 19.35
C LEU A 266 -0.29 1.74 20.16
N GLY A 267 0.72 2.46 19.68
CA GLY A 267 1.17 3.69 20.29
C GLY A 267 1.47 4.80 19.28
N ALA A 268 1.52 6.02 19.78
CA ALA A 268 1.86 7.22 19.04
C ALA A 268 2.91 8.04 19.81
N HIS A 269 3.98 8.41 19.12
CA HIS A 269 4.98 9.36 19.61
C HIS A 269 4.54 10.79 19.29
N ILE A 270 4.43 11.63 20.33
CA ILE A 270 4.22 13.07 20.21
C ILE A 270 5.52 13.76 20.62
N THR A 271 6.36 14.08 19.64
CA THR A 271 7.65 14.74 19.88
C THR A 271 7.44 16.20 20.26
N VAL A 272 7.90 16.59 21.45
CA VAL A 272 7.85 17.98 21.93
C VAL A 272 9.20 18.65 21.75
N SER A 273 10.29 17.93 22.00
CA SER A 273 11.67 18.36 21.76
C SER A 273 12.57 17.15 21.49
N ASN A 274 13.86 17.38 21.20
CA ASN A 274 14.83 16.30 20.97
C ASN A 274 15.03 15.37 22.18
N LYS A 275 14.74 15.84 23.40
CA LYS A 275 14.91 15.06 24.64
C LYS A 275 13.60 14.66 25.31
N PHE A 276 12.49 15.28 24.93
CA PHE A 276 11.20 15.07 25.59
C PHE A 276 10.12 14.77 24.57
N ARG A 277 9.40 13.66 24.79
CA ARG A 277 8.23 13.26 24.01
C ARG A 277 7.13 12.75 24.91
N ILE A 278 5.91 12.70 24.40
CA ILE A 278 4.77 12.08 25.07
C ILE A 278 4.37 10.87 24.24
N ASN A 279 4.41 9.69 24.83
CA ASN A 279 3.95 8.46 24.20
C ASN A 279 2.50 8.22 24.65
N THR A 280 1.58 8.07 23.70
CA THR A 280 0.20 7.69 24.00
C THR A 280 -0.03 6.29 23.48
N GLU A 281 -0.44 5.37 24.35
CA GLU A 281 -0.54 3.95 24.01
C GLU A 281 -1.90 3.39 24.42
N VAL A 282 -2.47 2.57 23.54
CA VAL A 282 -3.64 1.73 23.80
C VAL A 282 -3.18 0.28 23.73
N VAL A 283 -3.29 -0.43 24.85
CA VAL A 283 -2.83 -1.81 24.97
C VAL A 283 -3.89 -2.71 25.57
N THR A 284 -3.96 -3.93 25.06
CA THR A 284 -4.72 -5.03 25.64
C THR A 284 -3.74 -5.99 26.28
N GLN A 285 -3.96 -6.30 27.55
CA GLN A 285 -3.15 -7.21 28.34
C GLN A 285 -4.03 -8.36 28.83
N THR A 286 -3.54 -9.58 28.72
CA THR A 286 -4.15 -10.78 29.30
C THR A 286 -3.23 -11.35 30.36
N LEU A 287 -3.74 -11.58 31.57
CA LEU A 287 -3.04 -12.27 32.65
C LEU A 287 -3.63 -13.67 32.85
N SER A 288 -2.79 -14.70 32.86
CA SER A 288 -3.21 -16.09 33.01
C SER A 288 -2.22 -16.92 33.81
N ASP A 289 -2.75 -17.85 34.62
CA ASP A 289 -2.01 -18.92 35.30
C ASP A 289 -2.10 -20.25 34.52
N PHE A 290 -2.62 -20.23 33.28
CA PHE A 290 -2.91 -21.38 32.43
C PHE A 290 -3.87 -22.42 33.05
N LYS A 291 -4.60 -22.03 34.10
CA LYS A 291 -5.70 -22.81 34.69
C LYS A 291 -7.04 -22.18 34.31
N SER A 292 -8.07 -22.31 35.14
CA SER A 292 -9.42 -21.80 34.84
C SER A 292 -9.59 -20.31 35.17
N GLY A 293 -10.27 -19.56 34.29
CA GLY A 293 -10.63 -18.15 34.47
C GLY A 293 -9.74 -17.23 33.65
N ASP A 294 -10.22 -16.04 33.33
CA ASP A 294 -9.51 -15.09 32.47
C ASP A 294 -9.36 -13.74 33.18
N HIS A 295 -8.32 -12.99 32.84
CA HIS A 295 -8.13 -11.62 33.28
C HIS A 295 -7.67 -10.77 32.10
N PHE A 296 -8.56 -9.95 31.58
CA PHE A 296 -8.31 -9.03 30.48
C PHE A 296 -8.28 -7.59 31.00
N LYS A 297 -7.27 -6.83 30.59
CA LYS A 297 -7.10 -5.42 30.92
C LYS A 297 -6.82 -4.61 29.66
N ASN A 298 -7.71 -3.66 29.34
CA ASN A 298 -7.47 -2.66 28.30
C ASN A 298 -7.00 -1.37 28.95
N THR A 299 -5.87 -0.85 28.49
CA THR A 299 -5.20 0.29 29.12
C THR A 299 -4.97 1.38 28.09
N LEU A 300 -5.46 2.58 28.38
CA LEU A 300 -5.01 3.80 27.73
C LEU A 300 -3.97 4.46 28.65
N ARG A 301 -2.74 4.64 28.18
CA ARG A 301 -1.65 5.27 28.96
C ARG A 301 -1.06 6.46 28.23
N ILE A 302 -0.82 7.55 28.97
CA ILE A 302 -0.16 8.76 28.50
C ILE A 302 1.16 8.87 29.26
N LEU A 303 2.27 8.78 28.54
CA LEU A 303 3.60 8.56 29.09
C LEU A 303 4.54 9.70 28.66
N PRO A 304 4.64 10.79 29.45
CA PRO A 304 5.76 11.69 29.35
C PRO A 304 7.08 10.92 29.46
N ALA A 305 7.96 11.11 28.48
CA ALA A 305 9.18 10.36 28.32
C ALA A 305 10.37 11.27 28.07
N PHE A 306 11.49 10.98 28.73
CA PHE A 306 12.71 11.76 28.68
C PHE A 306 13.90 10.91 28.23
N LYS A 307 14.55 11.31 27.13
CA LYS A 307 15.75 10.67 26.60
C LYS A 307 16.97 11.11 27.42
N ILE A 308 17.44 10.21 28.29
CA ILE A 308 18.66 10.42 29.09
C ILE A 308 19.88 10.27 28.18
N LEU A 309 19.87 9.21 27.37
CA LEU A 309 20.87 8.90 26.35
C LEU A 309 20.16 8.66 25.01
N PRO A 310 20.86 8.71 23.86
CA PRO A 310 20.25 8.39 22.57
C PRO A 310 19.58 7.00 22.53
N GLN A 311 20.08 6.05 23.32
CA GLN A 311 19.59 4.67 23.39
C GLN A 311 18.69 4.39 24.61
N LEU A 312 18.59 5.31 25.57
CA LEU A 312 17.87 5.11 26.83
C LEU A 312 16.88 6.23 27.10
N GLU A 313 15.62 5.87 27.16
CA GLU A 313 14.51 6.75 27.50
C GLU A 313 13.80 6.23 28.74
N ILE A 314 13.53 7.12 29.70
CA ILE A 314 12.69 6.81 30.87
C ILE A 314 11.32 7.44 30.68
N PHE A 315 10.29 6.83 31.24
CA PHE A 315 8.94 7.36 31.18
C PHE A 315 8.14 7.02 32.42
N GLY A 316 7.12 7.82 32.66
CA GLY A 316 6.16 7.58 33.73
C GLY A 316 4.91 8.43 33.54
N GLY A 317 3.73 7.85 33.72
CA GLY A 317 2.51 8.59 33.51
C GLY A 317 1.23 7.86 33.89
N PRO A 318 0.09 8.58 33.91
CA PRO A 318 -1.20 8.03 34.29
C PRO A 318 -1.72 7.03 33.25
N SER A 319 -2.54 6.10 33.72
CA SER A 319 -3.29 5.18 32.88
C SER A 319 -4.76 5.14 33.26
N LEU A 320 -5.62 4.87 32.28
CA LEU A 320 -7.00 4.50 32.47
C LEU A 320 -7.16 3.04 32.08
N ASN A 321 -7.60 2.23 33.04
CA ASN A 321 -7.66 0.77 32.91
C ASN A 321 -9.12 0.31 32.95
N TYR A 322 -9.54 -0.46 31.93
CA TYR A 322 -10.76 -1.26 31.95
C TYR A 322 -10.38 -2.73 32.13
N VAL A 323 -10.90 -3.37 33.18
CA VAL A 323 -10.61 -4.77 33.50
C VAL A 323 -11.88 -5.61 33.41
N ASP A 324 -11.75 -6.82 32.88
CA ASP A 324 -12.76 -7.87 32.88
C ASP A 324 -12.08 -9.16 33.36
N TYR A 325 -12.55 -9.74 34.46
CA TYR A 325 -12.01 -10.99 34.97
C TYR A 325 -13.09 -11.88 35.60
N SER A 326 -12.87 -13.20 35.53
CA SER A 326 -13.74 -14.20 36.13
C SER A 326 -13.05 -14.93 37.29
N LYS A 327 -13.84 -15.57 38.15
CA LYS A 327 -13.36 -16.44 39.25
C LYS A 327 -12.40 -15.76 40.23
N GLY A 328 -12.58 -14.46 40.44
CA GLY A 328 -11.77 -13.69 41.40
C GLY A 328 -10.31 -13.48 41.01
N LYS A 329 -9.91 -13.73 39.75
CA LYS A 329 -8.51 -13.61 39.29
C LYS A 329 -7.89 -12.20 39.37
N GLY A 330 -8.70 -11.16 39.59
CA GLY A 330 -8.23 -9.79 39.83
C GLY A 330 -8.51 -9.27 41.25
N ASP A 331 -9.06 -10.08 42.14
CA ASP A 331 -9.42 -9.64 43.49
C ASP A 331 -8.14 -9.28 44.29
N GLY A 332 -8.12 -8.10 44.93
CA GLY A 332 -6.98 -7.62 45.71
C GLY A 332 -5.88 -6.90 44.93
N LEU A 333 -5.94 -6.86 43.59
CA LEU A 333 -4.98 -6.11 42.78
C LEU A 333 -5.16 -4.60 42.93
N ILE A 334 -6.41 -4.13 42.94
CA ILE A 334 -6.80 -2.70 43.02
C ILE A 334 -7.85 -2.49 44.11
N SER A 335 -7.69 -1.42 44.89
CA SER A 335 -8.60 -1.05 45.97
C SER A 335 -9.68 -0.05 45.58
N HIS A 336 -9.43 0.79 44.57
CA HIS A 336 -10.32 1.90 44.18
C HIS A 336 -10.72 1.80 42.71
N TYR A 337 -12.04 1.78 42.45
CA TYR A 337 -12.62 1.75 41.12
C TYR A 337 -13.53 2.96 40.93
N LEU A 338 -13.47 3.58 39.74
CA LEU A 338 -14.42 4.62 39.31
C LEU A 338 -15.80 4.02 39.06
N TRP A 339 -15.81 2.82 38.48
CA TRP A 339 -16.99 2.04 38.20
C TRP A 339 -16.66 0.56 38.35
N LYS A 340 -17.59 -0.22 38.88
CA LYS A 340 -17.47 -1.68 38.97
C LYS A 340 -18.83 -2.35 38.89
N GLU A 341 -18.86 -3.52 38.29
CA GLU A 341 -20.03 -4.39 38.23
C GLU A 341 -19.58 -5.83 38.49
N ARG A 342 -20.35 -6.56 39.31
CA ARG A 342 -20.12 -7.99 39.58
C ARG A 342 -21.39 -8.76 39.27
N ARG A 343 -21.30 -9.77 38.40
CA ARG A 343 -22.40 -10.67 38.05
C ARG A 343 -21.94 -12.12 38.22
N GLY A 344 -22.35 -12.76 39.31
CA GLY A 344 -21.87 -14.10 39.64
C GLY A 344 -20.35 -14.11 39.87
N GLU A 345 -19.63 -14.92 39.08
CA GLU A 345 -18.17 -15.03 39.14
C GLU A 345 -17.43 -13.98 38.29
N ASP A 346 -18.15 -13.20 37.48
CA ASP A 346 -17.57 -12.21 36.58
C ASP A 346 -17.53 -10.82 37.21
N PHE A 347 -16.42 -10.12 37.00
CA PHE A 347 -16.18 -8.77 37.47
C PHE A 347 -15.71 -7.88 36.33
N ARG A 348 -16.27 -6.66 36.27
CA ARG A 348 -15.80 -5.59 35.39
C ARG A 348 -15.51 -4.35 36.21
N GLY A 349 -14.47 -3.62 35.85
CA GLY A 349 -14.11 -2.40 36.55
C GLY A 349 -13.34 -1.40 35.70
N LEU A 350 -13.52 -0.13 36.01
CA LEU A 350 -12.77 0.99 35.45
C LEU A 350 -12.01 1.70 36.58
N TYR A 351 -10.72 1.95 36.42
CA TYR A 351 -9.90 2.63 37.43
C TYR A 351 -8.74 3.41 36.81
N PHE A 352 -8.23 4.38 37.58
CA PHE A 352 -6.98 5.08 37.25
C PHE A 352 -5.79 4.32 37.82
N GLY A 353 -4.73 4.22 37.03
CA GLY A 353 -3.46 3.60 37.39
C GLY A 353 -2.28 4.48 37.03
N PHE A 354 -1.09 3.90 37.14
CA PHE A 354 0.16 4.56 36.81
C PHE A 354 1.14 3.54 36.24
N ASN A 355 1.82 3.92 35.18
CA ASN A 355 2.83 3.11 34.53
C ASN A 355 4.17 3.84 34.55
N ALA A 356 5.24 3.11 34.83
CA ALA A 356 6.61 3.62 34.71
C ALA A 356 7.52 2.57 34.09
N GLY A 357 8.60 3.03 33.48
CA GLY A 357 9.55 2.13 32.87
C GLY A 357 10.65 2.82 32.09
N MET A 358 11.32 2.03 31.28
CA MET A 358 12.36 2.49 30.38
C MET A 358 12.27 1.81 29.02
N HIS A 359 12.64 2.54 27.98
CA HIS A 359 12.83 2.06 26.62
C HIS A 359 14.32 2.04 26.30
N PHE A 360 14.78 0.90 25.79
CA PHE A 360 16.08 0.72 25.13
C PHE A 360 15.86 0.78 23.63
N ILE A 361 16.29 1.88 23.01
CA ILE A 361 16.14 2.14 21.57
C ILE A 361 17.25 1.40 20.81
N LEU A 362 16.88 0.66 19.77
CA LEU A 362 17.75 -0.23 18.99
C LEU A 362 18.38 0.44 17.77
#